data_AF-A0A535N3I9-F1
#
_entry.id   AF-A0A535N3I9-F1
#
_cell.length_a   1.000
_cell.length_b   1.000
_cell.length_c   1.000
_cell.angle_alpha   90.00
_cell.angle_beta   90.00
_cell.angle_gamma   90.00
#
_symmetry.space_group_name_H-M   'P 1'
#
loop_
_entity.id
_entity.type
_entity.pdbx_description
1 polymer ?
#
loop_
_entity_poly.entity_id
_entity_poly.type
_entity_poly.pdbx_seq_one_letter_code
_entity_poly.pdbx_strand_id
1 'polypeptide(L)'
;RLRGFERGALTRALERRQAVQATLMRSTIHLVSAADYWPFAAATAGGRREWFLRVARHQVAGPHMEEAAAVLRRRLLGGPARASELRRLLEAAGIPAIAWAGLGHWLPMVRVPPSGTWEQRRADLYGLAEDWLGAAGAAEEEGLARLLTRYLGAFGPATLREAAGWAGVPLSRLQPVAERMELRSLRDHEGGRLLDLPRAPLPQARTPAPVRFLPTWDATLLAHARRSQVLPEAYRPLVFNTRTPHSVPTFLVDGAVAGTWREEGGRVLLTPFDTIPRSVRRELDDEARALAAFHDGGRS
;
A
#
# COMPACT_ATOMS: atom_id res chain seq x y z
N ARG A 1 5.27 -10.61 -5.40
CA ARG A 1 5.11 -10.84 -6.85
C ARG A 1 4.75 -12.30 -7.06
N LEU A 2 3.89 -12.62 -8.02
CA LEU A 2 3.40 -13.97 -8.29
C LEU A 2 3.83 -14.40 -9.69
N ARG A 3 4.42 -15.59 -9.82
CA ARG A 3 4.75 -16.17 -11.13
C ARG A 3 3.45 -16.48 -11.88
N GLY A 4 3.41 -16.20 -13.19
CA GLY A 4 2.22 -16.45 -14.01
C GLY A 4 1.00 -15.60 -13.66
N PHE A 5 1.21 -14.46 -13.00
CA PHE A 5 0.11 -13.56 -12.68
C PHE A 5 -0.38 -12.80 -13.91
N GLU A 6 -1.67 -12.87 -14.16
CA GLU A 6 -2.36 -12.15 -15.23
C GLU A 6 -3.20 -11.01 -14.66
N ARG A 7 -3.33 -9.91 -15.41
CA ARG A 7 -4.20 -8.76 -15.03
C ARG A 7 -5.65 -9.19 -14.75
N GLY A 8 -6.16 -10.12 -15.55
CA GLY A 8 -7.49 -10.70 -15.37
C GLY A 8 -7.67 -11.44 -14.04
N ALA A 9 -6.60 -12.01 -13.47
CA ALA A 9 -6.68 -12.74 -12.20
C ALA A 9 -7.07 -11.83 -11.03
N LEU A 10 -6.51 -10.62 -10.94
CA LEU A 10 -6.89 -9.68 -9.89
C LEU A 10 -8.23 -9.00 -10.16
N THR A 11 -8.58 -8.73 -11.41
CA THR A 11 -9.94 -8.28 -11.74
C THR A 11 -10.98 -9.30 -11.25
N ARG A 12 -10.78 -10.58 -11.54
CA ARG A 12 -11.63 -11.67 -11.03
C ARG A 12 -11.62 -11.74 -9.50
N ALA A 13 -10.48 -11.56 -8.84
CA ALA A 13 -10.39 -11.59 -7.38
C ALA A 13 -11.16 -10.43 -6.72
N LEU A 14 -11.16 -9.25 -7.35
CA LEU A 14 -11.95 -8.09 -6.92
C LEU A 14 -13.45 -8.36 -7.09
N GLU A 15 -13.87 -8.83 -8.27
CA GLU A 15 -15.27 -9.15 -8.58
C GLU A 15 -15.84 -10.26 -7.68
N ARG A 16 -15.01 -11.27 -7.38
CA ARG A 16 -15.33 -12.38 -6.45
C ARG A 16 -15.15 -12.01 -4.98
N ARG A 17 -14.82 -10.75 -4.67
CA ARG A 17 -14.65 -10.24 -3.30
C ARG A 17 -13.56 -10.94 -2.48
N GLN A 18 -12.58 -11.55 -3.15
CA GLN A 18 -11.41 -12.18 -2.52
C GLN A 18 -10.32 -11.16 -2.20
N ALA A 19 -10.28 -10.07 -2.96
CA ALA A 19 -9.50 -8.88 -2.70
C ALA A 19 -10.42 -7.66 -2.68
N VAL A 20 -10.04 -6.62 -1.94
CA VAL A 20 -10.76 -5.35 -1.87
C VAL A 20 -9.81 -4.18 -1.94
N GLN A 21 -10.29 -3.09 -2.52
CA GLN A 21 -9.58 -1.82 -2.54
C GLN A 21 -10.23 -0.86 -1.54
N ALA A 22 -9.47 -0.35 -0.59
CA ALA A 22 -9.99 0.50 0.49
C ALA A 22 -8.96 1.53 0.96
N THR A 23 -9.42 2.51 1.75
CA THR A 23 -8.52 3.45 2.42
C THR A 23 -8.06 2.81 3.74
N LEU A 24 -6.76 2.53 3.88
CA LEU A 24 -6.18 1.82 5.03
C LEU A 24 -4.92 2.54 5.55
N MET A 25 -3.77 1.86 5.52
CA MET A 25 -2.49 2.37 6.06
C MET A 25 -2.18 3.77 5.53
N ARG A 26 -1.80 4.67 6.44
CA ARG A 26 -1.48 6.08 6.14
C ARG A 26 -2.61 6.87 5.45
N SER A 27 -3.87 6.42 5.55
CA SER A 27 -5.02 7.03 4.86
C SER A 27 -4.91 7.01 3.32
N THR A 28 -4.13 6.08 2.75
CA THR A 28 -4.02 5.90 1.31
C THR A 28 -4.84 4.71 0.83
N ILE A 29 -4.99 4.59 -0.49
CA ILE A 29 -5.68 3.47 -1.13
C ILE A 29 -4.78 2.25 -1.12
N HIS A 30 -5.28 1.13 -0.63
CA HIS A 30 -4.60 -0.17 -0.62
C HIS A 30 -5.50 -1.24 -1.21
N LEU A 31 -4.85 -2.21 -1.85
CA LEU A 31 -5.45 -3.48 -2.22
C LEU A 31 -5.04 -4.53 -1.19
N VAL A 32 -6.01 -5.19 -0.56
CA VAL A 32 -5.79 -6.22 0.47
C VAL A 32 -6.66 -7.44 0.20
N SER A 33 -6.30 -8.58 0.79
CA SER A 33 -7.20 -9.74 0.80
C SER A 33 -8.44 -9.44 1.64
N ALA A 34 -9.56 -10.09 1.35
CA ALA A 34 -10.77 -9.99 2.16
C ALA A 34 -10.52 -10.34 3.64
N ALA A 35 -9.69 -11.37 3.88
CA ALA A 35 -9.33 -11.81 5.22
C ALA A 35 -8.46 -10.80 6.00
N ASP A 36 -7.71 -9.94 5.30
CA ASP A 36 -6.85 -8.93 5.94
C ASP A 36 -7.56 -7.58 6.09
N TYR A 37 -8.71 -7.36 5.43
CA TYR A 37 -9.42 -6.07 5.44
C TYR A 37 -9.80 -5.62 6.86
N TRP A 38 -10.60 -6.41 7.58
CA TRP A 38 -11.10 -6.04 8.89
C TRP A 38 -9.98 -5.88 9.93
N PRO A 39 -8.99 -6.80 10.03
CA PRO A 39 -7.81 -6.59 10.86
C PRO A 39 -7.07 -5.29 10.54
N PHE A 40 -6.84 -4.96 9.26
CA PHE A 40 -6.09 -3.76 8.90
C PHE A 40 -6.89 -2.47 9.14
N ALA A 41 -8.20 -2.50 8.90
CA ALA A 41 -9.09 -1.40 9.22
C ALA A 41 -9.07 -1.10 10.73
N ALA A 42 -9.20 -2.13 11.57
CA ALA A 42 -9.11 -2.00 13.02
C ALA A 42 -7.74 -1.47 13.47
N ALA A 43 -6.65 -2.02 12.95
CA ALA A 43 -5.29 -1.63 13.29
C ALA A 43 -4.97 -0.16 13.01
N THR A 44 -5.59 0.42 11.98
CA THR A 44 -5.26 1.75 11.48
C THR A 44 -6.25 2.83 11.93
N ALA A 45 -7.52 2.48 12.15
CA ALA A 45 -8.59 3.45 12.40
C ALA A 45 -8.29 4.39 13.58
N GLY A 46 -7.99 3.86 14.77
CA GLY A 46 -7.79 4.66 15.98
C GLY A 46 -6.69 5.72 15.83
N GLY A 47 -5.46 5.28 15.53
CA GLY A 47 -4.32 6.18 15.35
C GLY A 47 -4.43 7.13 14.15
N ARG A 48 -5.25 6.79 13.14
CA ARG A 48 -5.53 7.69 12.01
C ARG A 48 -6.61 8.71 12.32
N ARG A 49 -7.64 8.35 13.09
CA ARG A 49 -8.66 9.29 13.58
C ARG A 49 -8.02 10.39 14.42
N GLU A 50 -7.22 10.02 15.41
CA GLU A 50 -6.50 10.97 16.30
C GLU A 50 -5.60 11.92 15.52
N TRP A 51 -4.79 11.38 14.61
CA TRP A 51 -3.91 12.19 13.79
C TRP A 51 -4.68 13.14 12.88
N PHE A 52 -5.75 12.67 12.24
CA PHE A 52 -6.55 13.47 11.32
C PHE A 52 -7.20 14.65 12.05
N LEU A 53 -7.82 14.40 13.20
CA LEU A 53 -8.39 15.46 14.04
C LEU A 53 -7.33 16.47 14.51
N ARG A 54 -6.10 16.03 14.79
CA ARG A 54 -5.00 16.93 15.19
C ARG A 54 -4.53 17.82 14.04
N VAL A 55 -4.36 17.28 12.84
CA VAL A 55 -3.83 18.03 11.68
C VAL A 55 -4.88 18.91 11.02
N ALA A 56 -6.15 18.50 11.07
CA ALA A 56 -7.26 19.23 10.49
C ALA A 56 -8.09 20.01 11.53
N ARG A 57 -7.59 20.17 12.77
CA ARG A 57 -8.30 20.79 13.91
C ARG A 57 -8.91 22.17 13.64
N HIS A 58 -8.36 22.94 12.69
CA HIS A 58 -8.84 24.27 12.32
C HIS A 58 -9.90 24.23 11.22
N GLN A 59 -10.20 23.05 10.65
CA GLN A 59 -11.08 22.86 9.51
C GLN A 59 -12.19 21.85 9.78
N VAL A 60 -11.96 20.89 10.70
CA VAL A 60 -12.92 19.83 11.03
C VAL A 60 -12.75 19.41 12.49
N ALA A 61 -13.83 18.88 13.08
CA ALA A 61 -13.89 18.42 14.45
C ALA A 61 -14.49 17.01 14.49
N GLY A 62 -14.38 16.32 15.64
CA GLY A 62 -14.94 14.98 15.84
C GLY A 62 -16.40 14.85 15.40
N PRO A 63 -17.31 15.74 15.86
CA PRO A 63 -18.73 15.68 15.48
C PRO A 63 -18.98 15.76 13.97
N HIS A 64 -18.23 16.60 13.25
CA HIS A 64 -18.32 16.67 11.78
C HIS A 64 -17.99 15.33 11.12
N MET A 65 -17.03 14.57 11.65
CA MET A 65 -16.64 13.28 11.09
C MET A 65 -17.65 12.17 11.40
N GLU A 66 -18.24 12.20 12.60
CA GLU A 66 -19.33 11.30 12.99
C GLU A 66 -20.59 11.55 12.16
N GLU A 67 -20.94 12.81 11.97
CA GLU A 67 -22.04 13.22 11.10
C GLU A 67 -21.78 12.82 9.65
N ALA A 68 -20.58 13.06 9.12
CA ALA A 68 -20.18 12.62 7.78
C ALA A 68 -20.34 11.12 7.59
N ALA A 69 -19.88 10.32 8.55
CA ALA A 69 -20.01 8.88 8.52
C ALA A 69 -21.47 8.45 8.55
N ALA A 70 -22.31 9.10 9.37
CA ALA A 70 -23.74 8.82 9.43
C ALA A 70 -24.48 9.17 8.13
N VAL A 71 -24.19 10.34 7.53
CA VAL A 71 -24.75 10.77 6.24
C VAL A 71 -24.42 9.77 5.14
N LEU A 72 -23.14 9.40 5.01
CA LEU A 72 -22.75 8.46 3.96
C LEU A 72 -23.24 7.04 4.23
N ARG A 73 -23.27 6.59 5.49
CA ARG A 73 -23.81 5.27 5.84
C ARG A 73 -25.27 5.15 5.41
N ARG A 74 -26.11 6.13 5.75
CA ARG A 74 -27.53 6.15 5.33
C ARG A 74 -27.66 6.05 3.82
N ARG A 75 -26.82 6.75 3.06
CA ARG A 75 -26.84 6.67 1.60
C ARG A 75 -26.40 5.30 1.09
N LEU A 76 -25.31 4.75 1.63
CA LEU A 76 -24.71 3.52 1.12
C LEU A 76 -25.48 2.25 1.50
N LEU A 77 -26.36 2.30 2.52
CA LEU A 77 -27.35 1.25 2.77
C LEU A 77 -28.30 1.02 1.59
N GLY A 78 -28.52 2.05 0.75
CA GLY A 78 -29.26 1.93 -0.51
C GLY A 78 -28.45 1.35 -1.68
N GLY A 79 -27.20 0.91 -1.44
CA GLY A 79 -26.29 0.37 -2.43
C GLY A 79 -25.18 1.34 -2.87
N PRO A 80 -24.24 0.87 -3.72
CA PRO A 80 -23.05 1.62 -4.07
C PRO A 80 -23.31 2.99 -4.69
N ALA A 81 -22.44 3.96 -4.39
CA ALA A 81 -22.57 5.35 -4.85
C ALA A 81 -21.23 5.92 -5.31
N ARG A 82 -21.26 6.87 -6.24
CA ARG A 82 -20.05 7.50 -6.77
C ARG A 82 -19.50 8.55 -5.80
N ALA A 83 -18.19 8.74 -5.78
CA ALA A 83 -17.51 9.71 -4.93
C ALA A 83 -18.07 11.14 -5.06
N SER A 84 -18.43 11.54 -6.29
CA SER A 84 -19.02 12.86 -6.56
C SER A 84 -20.37 13.04 -5.87
N GLU A 85 -21.22 12.01 -5.88
CA GLU A 85 -22.51 12.01 -5.20
C GLU A 85 -22.32 12.09 -3.69
N LEU A 86 -21.43 11.25 -3.14
CA LEU A 86 -21.15 11.23 -1.70
C LEU A 86 -20.59 12.57 -1.21
N ARG A 87 -19.68 13.20 -1.97
CA ARG A 87 -19.14 14.52 -1.64
C ARG A 87 -20.21 15.61 -1.67
N ARG A 88 -21.13 15.58 -2.63
CA ARG A 88 -22.26 16.51 -2.70
C ARG A 88 -23.20 16.36 -1.51
N LEU A 89 -23.40 15.14 -1.01
CA LEU A 89 -24.19 14.90 0.22
C LEU A 89 -23.52 15.50 1.45
N LEU A 90 -22.18 15.39 1.55
CA LEU A 90 -21.43 16.03 2.64
C LEU A 90 -21.52 17.55 2.56
N GLU A 91 -21.36 18.12 1.38
CA GLU A 91 -21.50 19.56 1.14
C GLU A 91 -22.90 20.07 1.52
N ALA A 92 -23.97 19.38 1.09
CA ALA A 92 -25.34 19.72 1.44
C ALA A 92 -25.64 19.63 2.94
N ALA A 93 -24.89 18.79 3.67
CA ALA A 93 -24.95 18.68 5.13
C ALA A 93 -24.05 19.71 5.84
N GLY A 94 -23.41 20.64 5.13
CA GLY A 94 -22.51 21.64 5.72
C GLY A 94 -21.17 21.07 6.19
N ILE A 95 -20.82 19.85 5.78
CA ILE A 95 -19.61 19.18 6.23
C ILE A 95 -18.41 19.69 5.42
N PRO A 96 -17.32 20.15 6.08
CA PRO A 96 -16.12 20.64 5.41
C PRO A 96 -15.53 19.61 4.44
N ALA A 97 -15.18 20.03 3.21
CA ALA A 97 -14.68 19.15 2.15
C ALA A 97 -13.44 18.32 2.55
N ILE A 98 -12.63 18.84 3.48
CA ILE A 98 -11.45 18.14 4.02
C ILE A 98 -11.81 16.81 4.71
N ALA A 99 -13.04 16.69 5.27
CA ALA A 99 -13.52 15.49 5.96
C ALA A 99 -13.38 14.22 5.10
N TRP A 100 -13.57 14.35 3.78
CA TRP A 100 -13.44 13.23 2.85
C TRP A 100 -12.10 12.50 2.96
N ALA A 101 -10.99 13.23 3.22
CA ALA A 101 -9.65 12.65 3.29
C ALA A 101 -9.47 11.71 4.50
N GLY A 102 -10.24 11.92 5.58
CA GLY A 102 -10.19 11.09 6.79
C GLY A 102 -11.30 10.03 6.86
N LEU A 103 -12.38 10.19 6.10
CA LEU A 103 -13.66 9.53 6.33
C LEU A 103 -13.62 7.99 6.29
N GLY A 104 -12.71 7.41 5.50
CA GLY A 104 -12.53 5.94 5.44
C GLY A 104 -12.15 5.30 6.78
N HIS A 105 -11.66 6.10 7.74
CA HIS A 105 -11.39 5.62 9.10
C HIS A 105 -12.60 5.68 10.04
N TRP A 106 -13.63 6.47 9.73
CA TRP A 106 -14.88 6.54 10.50
C TRP A 106 -15.96 5.62 9.94
N LEU A 107 -15.99 5.46 8.61
CA LEU A 107 -16.91 4.57 7.91
C LEU A 107 -16.11 3.57 7.07
N PRO A 108 -16.10 2.27 7.45
CA PRO A 108 -15.48 1.22 6.64
C PRO A 108 -16.14 1.13 5.26
N MET A 109 -15.45 1.65 4.25
CA MET A 109 -15.87 1.64 2.86
C MET A 109 -14.87 0.88 2.00
N VAL A 110 -15.39 0.20 0.98
CA VAL A 110 -14.62 -0.42 -0.09
C VAL A 110 -14.96 0.22 -1.41
N ARG A 111 -14.07 0.08 -2.39
CA ARG A 111 -14.36 0.42 -3.78
C ARG A 111 -14.91 -0.79 -4.49
N VAL A 112 -16.05 -0.60 -5.14
CA VAL A 112 -16.84 -1.68 -5.73
C VAL A 112 -16.48 -1.83 -7.20
N PRO A 113 -16.04 -3.04 -7.65
CA PRO A 113 -15.78 -3.32 -9.06
C PRO A 113 -17.01 -3.05 -9.92
N PRO A 114 -16.83 -2.67 -11.21
CA PRO A 114 -15.57 -2.62 -11.94
C PRO A 114 -14.68 -1.40 -11.63
N SER A 115 -15.12 -0.48 -10.76
CA SER A 115 -14.33 0.70 -10.38
C SER A 115 -12.99 0.32 -9.73
N GLY A 116 -11.89 0.87 -10.24
CA GLY A 116 -10.54 0.57 -9.76
C GLY A 116 -9.89 -0.68 -10.37
N THR A 117 -10.50 -1.28 -11.40
CA THR A 117 -9.89 -2.37 -12.19
C THR A 117 -8.96 -1.82 -13.28
N TRP A 118 -8.22 -2.70 -13.98
CA TRP A 118 -7.34 -2.29 -15.08
C TRP A 118 -8.08 -1.59 -16.22
N GLU A 119 -9.25 -2.09 -16.59
CA GLU A 119 -10.09 -1.57 -17.66
C GLU A 119 -10.92 -0.35 -17.21
N GLN A 120 -11.23 -0.24 -15.92
CA GLN A 120 -11.93 0.90 -15.34
C GLN A 120 -11.14 1.48 -14.17
N ARG A 121 -10.03 2.13 -14.50
CA ARG A 121 -9.03 2.63 -13.53
C ARG A 121 -9.58 3.63 -12.52
N ARG A 122 -10.67 4.32 -12.86
CA ARG A 122 -11.32 5.28 -11.95
C ARG A 122 -11.91 4.51 -10.77
N ALA A 123 -11.34 4.76 -9.59
CA ALA A 123 -11.58 4.05 -8.35
C ALA A 123 -12.51 4.87 -7.41
N ASP A 124 -13.74 5.15 -7.89
CA ASP A 124 -14.66 6.13 -7.34
C ASP A 124 -16.08 5.62 -7.04
N LEU A 125 -16.38 4.33 -7.26
CA LEU A 125 -17.62 3.71 -6.79
C LEU A 125 -17.38 3.09 -5.42
N TYR A 126 -18.15 3.52 -4.43
CA TYR A 126 -18.00 3.09 -3.04
C TYR A 126 -19.21 2.31 -2.55
N GLY A 127 -18.96 1.31 -1.70
CA GLY A 127 -19.97 0.57 -0.95
C GLY A 127 -19.53 0.40 0.50
N LEU A 128 -20.48 0.04 1.38
CA LEU A 128 -20.14 -0.35 2.75
C LEU A 128 -19.34 -1.64 2.74
N ALA A 129 -18.30 -1.70 3.56
CA ALA A 129 -17.50 -2.91 3.66
C ALA A 129 -18.28 -4.10 4.23
N GLU A 130 -19.21 -3.85 5.15
CA GLU A 130 -20.08 -4.88 5.73
C GLU A 130 -21.02 -5.53 4.69
N ASP A 131 -21.57 -4.75 3.77
CA ASP A 131 -22.40 -5.28 2.67
C ASP A 131 -21.57 -6.09 1.66
N TRP A 132 -20.30 -5.70 1.48
CA TRP A 132 -19.43 -6.33 0.50
C TRP A 132 -18.78 -7.62 1.03
N LEU A 133 -18.23 -7.57 2.24
CA LEU A 133 -17.42 -8.63 2.84
C LEU A 133 -18.15 -9.43 3.94
N GLY A 134 -19.35 -9.00 4.33
CA GLY A 134 -19.97 -9.42 5.57
C GLY A 134 -19.45 -8.60 6.75
N ALA A 135 -20.32 -8.37 7.72
CA ALA A 135 -19.95 -7.74 8.98
C ALA A 135 -18.95 -8.63 9.72
N ALA A 136 -17.73 -8.14 9.90
CA ALA A 136 -16.78 -8.75 10.83
C ALA A 136 -16.05 -7.61 11.56
N GLY A 137 -15.90 -7.75 12.88
CA GLY A 137 -15.03 -6.90 13.67
C GLY A 137 -13.67 -7.56 13.85
N ALA A 138 -12.64 -6.75 14.09
CA ALA A 138 -11.39 -7.23 14.66
C ALA A 138 -11.04 -6.29 15.82
N ALA A 139 -10.49 -6.84 16.90
CA ALA A 139 -9.92 -5.99 17.94
C ALA A 139 -8.70 -5.25 17.37
N GLU A 140 -8.44 -4.03 17.84
CA GLU A 140 -7.29 -3.24 17.36
C GLU A 140 -5.97 -4.00 17.57
N GLU A 141 -5.81 -4.67 18.70
CA GLU A 141 -4.63 -5.49 19.01
C GLU A 141 -4.43 -6.65 18.02
N GLU A 142 -5.48 -7.41 17.72
CA GLU A 142 -5.45 -8.49 16.73
C GLU A 142 -5.10 -7.95 15.34
N GLY A 143 -5.68 -6.79 15.01
CA GLY A 143 -5.38 -6.06 13.79
C GLY A 143 -3.91 -5.67 13.67
N LEU A 144 -3.35 -5.09 14.74
CA LEU A 144 -1.95 -4.69 14.81
C LEU A 144 -1.01 -5.89 14.71
N ALA A 145 -1.33 -7.01 15.39
CA ALA A 145 -0.56 -8.24 15.31
C ALA A 145 -0.57 -8.79 13.87
N ARG A 146 -1.76 -8.87 13.25
CA ARG A 146 -1.92 -9.30 11.86
C ARG A 146 -1.15 -8.42 10.89
N LEU A 147 -1.24 -7.10 11.06
CA LEU A 147 -0.52 -6.12 10.26
C LEU A 147 1.00 -6.29 10.40
N LEU A 148 1.51 -6.47 11.62
CA LEU A 148 2.93 -6.69 11.87
C LEU A 148 3.41 -8.00 11.25
N THR A 149 2.65 -9.09 11.38
CA THR A 149 2.95 -10.37 10.72
C THR A 149 3.03 -10.21 9.21
N ARG A 150 2.07 -9.52 8.58
CA ARG A 150 2.07 -9.28 7.14
C ARG A 150 3.23 -8.40 6.69
N TYR A 151 3.56 -7.37 7.48
CA TYR A 151 4.71 -6.51 7.21
C TYR A 151 6.02 -7.31 7.26
N LEU A 152 6.31 -8.01 8.36
CA LEU A 152 7.54 -8.79 8.49
C LEU A 152 7.62 -9.94 7.49
N GLY A 153 6.49 -10.58 7.15
CA GLY A 153 6.47 -11.62 6.11
C GLY A 153 6.83 -11.13 4.70
N ALA A 154 6.70 -9.82 4.43
CA ALA A 154 7.01 -9.22 3.12
C ALA A 154 8.29 -8.38 3.12
N PHE A 155 8.63 -7.78 4.27
CA PHE A 155 9.60 -6.71 4.46
C PHE A 155 10.52 -6.99 5.67
N GLY A 156 10.44 -8.16 6.28
CA GLY A 156 11.36 -8.57 7.33
C GLY A 156 12.76 -8.85 6.77
N PRO A 157 13.81 -8.72 7.60
CA PRO A 157 13.80 -8.21 8.97
C PRO A 157 13.81 -6.68 9.05
N ALA A 158 13.12 -6.12 10.04
CA ALA A 158 12.92 -4.67 10.18
C ALA A 158 12.88 -4.19 11.62
N THR A 159 13.13 -2.90 11.85
CA THR A 159 12.86 -2.28 13.14
C THR A 159 11.36 -2.11 13.34
N LEU A 160 10.90 -2.09 14.59
CA LEU A 160 9.50 -1.84 14.89
C LEU A 160 9.04 -0.43 14.44
N ARG A 161 9.98 0.54 14.45
CA ARG A 161 9.73 1.91 13.98
C ARG A 161 9.43 1.96 12.49
N GLU A 162 10.16 1.18 11.67
CA GLU A 162 9.89 1.08 10.23
C GLU A 162 8.50 0.48 9.97
N ALA A 163 8.15 -0.59 10.68
CA ALA A 163 6.81 -1.20 10.57
C ALA A 163 5.70 -0.21 10.96
N ALA A 164 5.86 0.50 12.07
CA ALA A 164 4.90 1.51 12.53
C ALA A 164 4.75 2.67 11.54
N GLY A 165 5.88 3.20 11.05
CA GLY A 165 5.92 4.27 10.07
C GLY A 165 5.28 3.87 8.73
N TRP A 166 5.54 2.64 8.28
CA TRP A 166 4.87 2.08 7.10
C TRP A 166 3.37 1.97 7.32
N ALA A 167 2.92 1.42 8.45
CA ALA A 167 1.48 1.27 8.70
C ALA A 167 0.76 2.61 8.92
N GLY A 168 1.49 3.65 9.33
CA GLY A 168 0.91 4.91 9.78
C GLY A 168 0.26 4.78 11.16
N VAL A 169 0.75 3.86 12.00
CA VAL A 169 0.28 3.64 13.37
C VAL A 169 1.29 4.20 14.36
N PRO A 170 0.86 4.74 15.52
CA PRO A 170 1.79 5.16 16.56
C PRO A 170 2.62 3.98 17.08
N LEU A 171 3.92 4.20 17.26
CA LEU A 171 4.82 3.18 17.81
C LEU A 171 4.36 2.71 19.20
N SER A 172 3.82 3.62 20.01
CA SER A 172 3.27 3.31 21.34
C SER A 172 2.11 2.31 21.33
N ARG A 173 1.38 2.19 20.21
CA ARG A 173 0.32 1.20 20.03
C ARG A 173 0.86 -0.14 19.53
N LEU A 174 1.86 -0.11 18.66
CA LEU A 174 2.43 -1.31 18.05
C LEU A 174 3.39 -2.06 19.00
N GLN A 175 4.09 -1.35 19.87
CA GLN A 175 5.10 -1.92 20.76
C GLN A 175 4.57 -2.98 21.73
N PRO A 176 3.48 -2.75 22.50
CA PRO A 176 2.96 -3.77 23.41
C PRO A 176 2.53 -5.05 22.67
N VAL A 177 2.03 -4.91 21.44
CA VAL A 177 1.62 -6.05 20.61
C VAL A 177 2.84 -6.86 20.17
N ALA A 178 3.90 -6.19 19.70
CA ALA A 178 5.13 -6.85 19.29
C ALA A 178 5.82 -7.60 20.45
N GLU A 179 5.75 -7.08 21.67
CA GLU A 179 6.31 -7.71 22.88
C GLU A 179 5.59 -9.03 23.26
N ARG A 180 4.33 -9.20 22.86
CA ARG A 180 3.54 -10.43 23.08
C ARG A 180 3.66 -11.44 21.94
N MET A 181 4.20 -11.04 20.80
CA MET A 181 4.36 -11.91 19.63
C MET A 181 5.65 -12.72 19.72
N GLU A 182 5.60 -13.97 19.26
CA GLU A 182 6.81 -14.77 19.05
C GLU A 182 7.54 -14.26 17.79
N LEU A 183 8.53 -13.40 18.00
CA LEU A 183 9.37 -12.80 16.96
C LEU A 183 10.83 -13.15 17.19
N ARG A 184 11.57 -13.43 16.11
CA ARG A 184 13.02 -13.57 16.20
C ARG A 184 13.67 -12.20 16.22
N SER A 185 14.74 -12.07 17.01
CA SER A 185 15.56 -10.86 17.05
C SER A 185 16.83 -11.07 16.25
N LEU A 186 17.13 -10.14 15.35
CA LEU A 186 18.35 -10.09 14.55
C LEU A 186 19.08 -8.78 14.80
N ARG A 187 20.28 -8.64 14.24
CA ARG A 187 21.06 -7.40 14.27
C ARG A 187 21.41 -6.97 12.85
N ASP A 188 21.38 -5.68 12.60
CA ASP A 188 21.99 -5.12 11.39
C ASP A 188 23.52 -4.99 11.52
N HIS A 189 24.16 -4.45 10.48
CA HIS A 189 25.60 -4.26 10.41
C HIS A 189 26.12 -3.21 11.41
N GLU A 190 25.25 -2.35 11.94
CA GLU A 190 25.56 -1.37 12.99
C GLU A 190 25.20 -1.89 14.41
N GLY A 191 24.75 -3.14 14.51
CA GLY A 191 24.35 -3.78 15.78
C GLY A 191 22.92 -3.46 16.24
N GLY A 192 22.17 -2.67 15.46
CA GLY A 192 20.79 -2.28 15.70
C GLY A 192 19.82 -3.47 15.69
N ARG A 193 18.86 -3.48 16.61
CA ARG A 193 17.90 -4.58 16.77
C ARG A 193 16.88 -4.59 15.64
N LEU A 194 16.76 -5.72 14.96
CA LEU A 194 15.71 -6.02 13.99
C LEU A 194 14.80 -7.14 14.51
N LEU A 195 13.54 -7.11 14.08
CA LEU A 195 12.55 -8.14 14.34
C LEU A 195 12.17 -8.82 13.03
N ASP A 196 11.80 -10.09 13.11
CA ASP A 196 11.29 -10.86 11.99
C ASP A 196 10.45 -12.06 12.46
N LEU A 197 9.77 -12.74 11.54
CA LEU A 197 9.04 -13.96 11.84
C LEU A 197 10.01 -15.13 12.12
N PRO A 198 9.71 -16.02 13.07
CA PRO A 198 10.61 -17.12 13.45
C PRO A 198 11.08 -17.97 12.27
N ARG A 199 10.19 -18.22 11.30
CA ARG A 199 10.44 -19.05 10.11
C ARG A 199 10.59 -18.26 8.81
N ALA A 200 10.76 -16.93 8.86
CA ALA A 200 10.98 -16.16 7.65
C ALA A 200 12.32 -16.57 6.97
N PRO A 201 12.35 -16.75 5.65
CA PRO A 201 13.58 -17.10 4.95
C PRO A 201 14.60 -15.97 5.06
N LEU A 202 15.86 -16.31 5.35
CA LEU A 202 17.01 -15.40 5.24
C LEU A 202 17.94 -15.94 4.16
N PRO A 203 17.90 -15.39 2.94
CA PRO A 203 18.84 -15.77 1.90
C PRO A 203 20.29 -15.50 2.36
N GLN A 204 21.24 -16.31 1.88
CA GLN A 204 22.66 -16.05 2.11
C GLN A 204 23.04 -14.69 1.52
N ALA A 205 24.00 -13.99 2.11
CA ALA A 205 24.42 -12.66 1.66
C ALA A 205 24.88 -12.62 0.18
N ARG A 206 25.35 -13.75 -0.36
CA ARG A 206 25.78 -13.89 -1.76
C ARG A 206 24.65 -14.32 -2.71
N THR A 207 23.41 -14.42 -2.22
CA THR A 207 22.26 -14.78 -3.06
C THR A 207 22.07 -13.67 -4.09
N PRO A 208 22.16 -13.96 -5.40
CA PRO A 208 21.97 -12.93 -6.42
C PRO A 208 20.58 -12.29 -6.32
N ALA A 209 20.52 -10.96 -6.34
CA ALA A 209 19.27 -10.23 -6.43
C ALA A 209 19.00 -9.89 -7.90
N PRO A 210 18.04 -10.57 -8.56
CA PRO A 210 17.80 -10.39 -9.98
C PRO A 210 17.27 -8.99 -10.29
N VAL A 211 17.46 -8.58 -11.54
CA VAL A 211 16.91 -7.34 -12.07
C VAL A 211 15.39 -7.35 -11.96
N ARG A 212 14.81 -6.24 -11.48
CA ARG A 212 13.36 -6.10 -11.35
C ARG A 212 12.89 -4.69 -11.67
N PHE A 213 11.82 -4.57 -12.44
CA PHE A 213 11.09 -3.31 -12.60
C PHE A 213 10.11 -3.11 -11.46
N LEU A 214 10.18 -1.93 -10.85
CA LEU A 214 9.29 -1.45 -9.81
C LEU A 214 8.35 -0.40 -10.42
N PRO A 215 7.03 -0.57 -10.36
CA PRO A 215 6.10 0.48 -10.76
C PRO A 215 6.14 1.66 -9.77
N THR A 216 5.50 2.76 -10.16
CA THR A 216 5.17 3.86 -9.25
C THR A 216 4.48 3.33 -7.99
N TRP A 217 4.93 3.80 -6.83
CA TRP A 217 4.49 3.38 -5.49
C TRP A 217 4.71 1.90 -5.14
N ASP A 218 5.68 1.23 -5.75
CA ASP A 218 6.02 -0.14 -5.35
C ASP A 218 6.32 -0.21 -3.85
N ALA A 219 5.70 -1.19 -3.19
CA ALA A 219 5.71 -1.30 -1.74
C ALA A 219 7.14 -1.53 -1.18
N THR A 220 8.05 -2.12 -1.95
CA THR A 220 9.46 -2.28 -1.55
C THR A 220 10.13 -0.94 -1.29
N LEU A 221 9.89 0.07 -2.13
CA LEU A 221 10.45 1.42 -1.93
C LEU A 221 9.74 2.18 -0.81
N LEU A 222 8.45 1.90 -0.58
CA LEU A 222 7.67 2.55 0.46
C LEU A 222 7.90 1.96 1.86
N ALA A 223 8.36 0.70 1.95
CA ALA A 223 8.61 0.01 3.21
C ALA A 223 10.02 0.22 3.77
N HIS A 224 11.05 0.36 2.92
CA HIS A 224 12.46 0.40 3.36
C HIS A 224 13.34 1.47 2.69
N ALA A 225 12.86 2.71 2.65
CA ALA A 225 13.48 3.72 1.81
C ALA A 225 14.90 4.19 2.21
N ARG A 226 15.47 3.75 3.35
CA ARG A 226 16.79 4.26 3.82
C ARG A 226 17.74 3.18 4.32
N ARG A 227 17.37 2.41 5.35
CA ARG A 227 18.29 1.46 6.00
C ARG A 227 18.75 0.32 5.08
N SER A 228 17.84 -0.18 4.25
CA SER A 228 18.10 -1.33 3.38
C SER A 228 18.94 -1.00 2.13
N GLN A 229 19.23 0.29 1.88
CA GLN A 229 19.90 0.78 0.68
C GLN A 229 19.28 0.35 -0.67
N VAL A 230 18.06 -0.21 -0.68
CA VAL A 230 17.32 -0.51 -1.93
C VAL A 230 17.19 0.74 -2.79
N LEU A 231 17.03 1.92 -2.19
CA LEU A 231 17.20 3.20 -2.86
C LEU A 231 18.46 3.89 -2.31
N PRO A 232 19.58 3.90 -3.06
CA PRO A 232 20.76 4.67 -2.68
C PRO A 232 20.42 6.14 -2.45
N GLU A 233 20.94 6.74 -1.37
CA GLU A 233 20.54 8.11 -0.98
C GLU A 233 20.91 9.14 -2.06
N ALA A 234 22.00 8.90 -2.81
CA ALA A 234 22.42 9.73 -3.94
C ALA A 234 21.35 9.83 -5.06
N TYR A 235 20.56 8.77 -5.26
CA TYR A 235 19.51 8.72 -6.29
C TYR A 235 18.12 9.09 -5.74
N ARG A 236 17.98 9.26 -4.42
CA ARG A 236 16.69 9.56 -3.79
C ARG A 236 16.01 10.80 -4.38
N PRO A 237 16.68 11.94 -4.63
CA PRO A 237 16.02 13.13 -5.21
C PRO A 237 15.51 12.92 -6.64
N LEU A 238 16.06 11.93 -7.36
CA LEU A 238 15.62 11.56 -8.72
C LEU A 238 14.33 10.73 -8.68
N VAL A 239 14.09 10.01 -7.58
CA VAL A 239 12.93 9.11 -7.42
C VAL A 239 11.79 9.76 -6.64
N PHE A 240 12.11 10.50 -5.58
CA PHE A 240 11.16 11.22 -4.74
C PHE A 240 11.45 12.72 -4.81
N ASN A 241 10.51 13.50 -5.35
CA ASN A 241 10.61 14.94 -5.46
C ASN A 241 9.41 15.62 -4.79
N THR A 242 9.61 16.74 -4.12
CA THR A 242 8.54 17.52 -3.49
C THR A 242 7.60 18.17 -4.50
N ARG A 243 8.03 18.36 -5.76
CA ARG A 243 7.25 18.94 -6.85
C ARG A 243 6.33 17.93 -7.55
N THR A 244 6.71 16.66 -7.56
CA THR A 244 5.92 15.56 -8.11
C THR A 244 5.61 14.57 -6.99
N PRO A 245 4.37 14.55 -6.45
CA PRO A 245 4.00 13.75 -5.27
C PRO A 245 3.91 12.24 -5.55
N HIS A 246 4.52 11.76 -6.63
CA HIS A 246 4.50 10.38 -7.09
C HIS A 246 5.95 9.92 -7.26
N SER A 247 6.25 8.69 -6.85
CA SER A 247 7.54 8.11 -7.21
C SER A 247 7.54 7.80 -8.71
N VAL A 248 8.70 7.94 -9.34
CA VAL A 248 8.89 7.44 -10.71
C VAL A 248 9.01 5.91 -10.68
N PRO A 249 8.63 5.20 -11.77
CA PRO A 249 8.96 3.80 -11.92
C PRO A 249 10.48 3.62 -11.99
N THR A 250 11.00 2.62 -11.28
CA THR A 250 12.44 2.35 -11.18
C THR A 250 12.78 0.92 -11.56
N PHE A 251 14.04 0.64 -11.86
CA PHE A 251 14.54 -0.73 -11.97
C PHE A 251 15.66 -0.99 -10.98
N LEU A 252 15.72 -2.22 -10.49
CA LEU A 252 16.73 -2.70 -9.58
C LEU A 252 17.83 -3.43 -10.35
N VAL A 253 19.07 -3.26 -9.91
CA VAL A 253 20.24 -4.08 -10.24
C VAL A 253 20.86 -4.49 -8.92
N ASP A 254 21.04 -5.79 -8.71
CA ASP A 254 21.57 -6.35 -7.46
C ASP A 254 20.86 -5.83 -6.20
N GLY A 255 19.53 -5.73 -6.28
CA GLY A 255 18.68 -5.27 -5.17
C GLY A 255 18.63 -3.76 -4.94
N ALA A 256 19.41 -2.95 -5.67
CA ALA A 256 19.44 -1.49 -5.54
C ALA A 256 18.91 -0.78 -6.78
N VAL A 257 18.24 0.36 -6.58
CA VAL A 257 17.73 1.20 -7.67
C VAL A 257 18.90 1.73 -8.50
N ALA A 258 18.87 1.44 -9.79
CA ALA A 258 19.92 1.81 -10.76
C ALA A 258 19.43 2.74 -11.88
N GLY A 259 18.14 3.07 -11.90
CA GLY A 259 17.56 3.99 -12.88
C GLY A 259 16.05 4.00 -12.88
N THR A 260 15.48 4.76 -13.82
CA THR A 260 14.04 4.83 -14.08
C THR A 260 13.66 4.10 -15.35
N TRP A 261 12.37 3.82 -15.50
CA TRP A 261 11.82 3.31 -16.75
C TRP A 261 10.45 3.92 -17.05
N ARG A 262 10.05 3.83 -18.31
CA ARG A 262 8.68 4.12 -18.76
C ARG A 262 8.27 3.14 -19.85
N GLU A 263 6.97 2.90 -19.96
CA GLU A 263 6.40 2.17 -21.09
C GLU A 263 6.04 3.17 -22.20
N GLU A 264 6.41 2.87 -23.43
CA GLU A 264 6.05 3.63 -24.61
C GLU A 264 5.93 2.69 -25.81
N GLY A 265 4.72 2.58 -26.37
CA GLY A 265 4.46 1.83 -27.60
C GLY A 265 4.76 0.33 -27.49
N GLY A 266 4.43 -0.30 -26.35
CA GLY A 266 4.69 -1.71 -26.09
C GLY A 266 6.16 -2.00 -25.76
N ARG A 267 6.95 -0.97 -25.44
CA ARG A 267 8.37 -1.11 -25.10
C ARG A 267 8.68 -0.46 -23.77
N VAL A 268 9.60 -1.08 -23.03
CA VAL A 268 10.15 -0.53 -21.78
C VAL A 268 11.41 0.25 -22.12
N LEU A 269 11.36 1.57 -21.91
CA LEU A 269 12.49 2.47 -22.11
C LEU A 269 13.19 2.72 -20.78
N LEU A 270 14.51 2.53 -20.78
CA LEU A 270 15.35 2.63 -19.59
C LEU A 270 16.07 3.97 -19.54
N THR A 271 16.19 4.56 -18.35
CA THR A 271 17.06 5.70 -18.07
C THR A 271 17.95 5.36 -16.86
N PRO A 272 19.12 4.76 -17.10
CA PRO A 272 20.08 4.45 -16.03
C PRO A 272 20.64 5.71 -15.37
N PHE A 273 20.94 5.62 -14.07
CA PHE A 273 21.60 6.70 -13.33
C PHE A 273 23.13 6.62 -13.41
N ASP A 274 23.67 5.48 -13.83
CA ASP A 274 25.10 5.25 -14.06
C ASP A 274 25.30 4.20 -15.17
N THR A 275 26.55 3.92 -15.51
CA THR A 275 26.97 2.91 -16.47
C THR A 275 26.53 1.52 -16.03
N ILE A 276 25.80 0.83 -16.88
CA ILE A 276 25.33 -0.54 -16.64
C ILE A 276 26.26 -1.55 -17.34
N PRO A 277 26.84 -2.52 -16.62
CA PRO A 277 27.66 -3.57 -17.22
C PRO A 277 26.91 -4.35 -18.31
N ARG A 278 27.62 -4.80 -19.35
CA ARG A 278 27.01 -5.53 -20.48
C ARG A 278 26.27 -6.80 -20.06
N SER A 279 26.75 -7.48 -19.01
CA SER A 279 26.09 -8.68 -18.44
C SER A 279 24.71 -8.33 -17.87
N VAL A 280 24.64 -7.27 -17.06
CA VAL A 280 23.39 -6.77 -16.45
C VAL A 280 22.42 -6.24 -17.51
N ARG A 281 22.95 -5.62 -18.58
CA ARG A 281 22.12 -5.10 -19.66
C ARG A 281 21.26 -6.20 -20.32
N ARG A 282 21.81 -7.40 -20.51
CA ARG A 282 21.04 -8.52 -21.08
C ARG A 282 19.88 -8.93 -20.17
N GLU A 283 20.13 -9.02 -18.86
CA GLU A 283 19.10 -9.35 -17.87
C GLU A 283 17.98 -8.28 -17.81
N LEU A 284 18.35 -7.00 -17.92
CA LEU A 284 17.41 -5.90 -18.06
C LEU A 284 16.55 -6.02 -19.33
N ASP A 285 17.16 -6.34 -20.47
CA ASP A 285 16.43 -6.47 -21.72
C ASP A 285 15.47 -7.68 -21.69
N ASP A 286 15.84 -8.79 -21.03
CA ASP A 286 14.98 -9.96 -20.81
C ASP A 286 13.77 -9.63 -19.91
N GLU A 287 14.01 -9.00 -18.75
CA GLU A 287 12.93 -8.60 -17.84
C GLU A 287 12.03 -7.53 -18.49
N ALA A 288 12.60 -6.62 -19.30
CA ALA A 288 11.86 -5.59 -20.02
C ALA A 288 10.88 -6.19 -21.04
N ARG A 289 11.29 -7.25 -21.76
CA ARG A 289 10.41 -8.01 -22.66
C ARG A 289 9.28 -8.67 -21.90
N ALA A 290 9.57 -9.30 -20.76
CA ALA A 290 8.55 -9.93 -19.93
C ALA A 290 7.52 -8.90 -19.41
N LEU A 291 7.98 -7.73 -19.00
CA LEU A 291 7.11 -6.64 -18.56
C LEU A 291 6.26 -6.07 -19.70
N ALA A 292 6.85 -5.85 -20.88
CA ALA A 292 6.12 -5.41 -22.07
C ALA A 292 4.99 -6.39 -22.43
N ALA A 293 5.28 -7.70 -22.46
CA ALA A 293 4.28 -8.73 -22.72
C ALA A 293 3.13 -8.72 -21.69
N PHE A 294 3.44 -8.44 -20.41
CA PHE A 294 2.43 -8.27 -19.37
C PHE A 294 1.53 -7.03 -19.61
N HIS A 295 2.11 -5.92 -20.08
CA HIS A 295 1.37 -4.70 -20.43
C HIS A 295 0.49 -4.87 -21.68
N ASP A 296 0.90 -5.69 -22.64
CA ASP A 296 0.13 -5.98 -23.86
C ASP A 296 -1.04 -6.95 -23.63
N GLY A 297 -1.07 -7.62 -22.47
CA GLY A 297 -2.22 -8.40 -22.00
C GLY A 297 -2.29 -9.82 -22.50
N GLY A 298 -1.17 -10.40 -22.95
CA GLY A 298 -1.19 -11.72 -23.56
C GLY A 298 -2.06 -11.75 -24.82
N ARG A 299 -1.96 -10.73 -25.68
CA ARG A 299 -2.45 -10.82 -27.07
C ARG A 299 -1.50 -11.73 -27.85
N SER A 300 -1.67 -13.04 -27.67
CA SER A 300 -1.30 -14.08 -28.64
C SER A 300 -2.53 -14.92 -28.90
#